data_AF-A0A0E0H707-F1
#
_entry.id   AF-A0A0E0H707-F1
#
_cell.length_a   1.000
_cell.length_b   1.000
_cell.length_c   1.000
_cell.angle_alpha   90.00
_cell.angle_beta   90.00
_cell.angle_gamma   90.00
#
_symmetry.space_group_name_H-M   'P 1'
#
loop_
_entity.id
_entity.type
_entity.pdbx_description
1 polymer ?
#
loop_
_entity_poly.entity_id
_entity_poly.type
_entity_poly.pdbx_seq_one_letter_code
_entity_poly.pdbx_strand_id
1 'polypeptide(L)'
;MLIAAAIQHKCKVVDLGIAKDTEESLKEHMDAALSSDADIILTSGGVSMGDRDLVKPCLASMGKIHFEKIRMKPGKPLTFAEIVTEDSSKPSKKVLAFGLPGNPVSCVVCFNLFVVPAIRSLSGWSNPHLPRVHARLLHPLRGDPHRQEFHRAVIRWVPDDGSGRPGYVAESTGQQASSRLLSMKSANALLEVPLVGQMLEAGTSMQAILISDMTSSPFDKLPTASNPLPSHLFPSAKSVSTDLSQVPASQNTEVKVAILTVSDTVSLGAGPDRSGPRAISVVNSSSEKLGGATVVATAVVPDDVEKIKNILVKWSDIDRVSLILTLGGTGFTPRDVTPEATKSVIEKEAPGLTYVMLQESLKVTPFAMLSRATAGIRGSTLIINMPGNPNAVAECMEALLPALKHALKQIKGDKREKHPRHVPHAEAAPVDQWDRSFRAASSGRGCSCEP
;
A
#
# COMPACT_ATOMS: atom_id res chain seq x y z
N MET A 1 -6.25 -2.39 -13.34
CA MET A 1 -5.93 -3.75 -12.83
C MET A 1 -6.69 -4.81 -13.59
N LEU A 2 -8.03 -4.80 -13.59
CA LEU A 2 -8.84 -5.80 -14.30
C LEU A 2 -8.59 -5.85 -15.81
N ILE A 3 -8.43 -4.70 -16.46
CA ILE A 3 -8.07 -4.62 -17.88
C ILE A 3 -6.78 -5.41 -18.17
N ALA A 4 -5.73 -5.18 -17.38
CA ALA A 4 -4.46 -5.90 -17.54
C ALA A 4 -4.64 -7.41 -17.29
N ALA A 5 -5.42 -7.80 -16.29
CA ALA A 5 -5.69 -9.21 -15.99
C ALA A 5 -6.46 -9.90 -17.14
N ALA A 6 -7.50 -9.26 -17.69
CA ALA A 6 -8.24 -9.77 -18.84
C ALA A 6 -7.35 -9.91 -20.09
N ILE A 7 -6.48 -8.93 -20.35
CA ILE A 7 -5.50 -8.99 -21.46
C ILE A 7 -4.51 -10.15 -21.27
N GLN A 8 -4.06 -10.43 -20.04
CA GLN A 8 -3.21 -11.59 -19.77
C GLN A 8 -3.90 -12.91 -20.14
N HIS A 9 -5.22 -12.99 -19.99
CA HIS A 9 -6.04 -14.11 -20.44
C HIS A 9 -6.49 -14.02 -21.90
N LYS A 10 -5.88 -13.14 -22.70
CA LYS A 10 -6.12 -12.97 -24.15
C LYS A 10 -7.55 -12.54 -24.49
N CYS A 11 -8.28 -11.92 -23.57
CA CYS A 11 -9.58 -11.33 -23.85
C CYS A 11 -9.46 -10.04 -24.65
N LYS A 12 -10.40 -9.79 -25.56
CA LYS A 12 -10.68 -8.45 -26.08
C LYS A 12 -11.41 -7.66 -25.00
N VAL A 13 -10.91 -6.48 -24.67
CA VAL A 13 -11.47 -5.64 -23.60
C VAL A 13 -12.16 -4.42 -24.19
N VAL A 14 -13.38 -4.16 -23.74
CA VAL A 14 -14.11 -2.90 -23.96
C VAL A 14 -14.08 -2.14 -22.64
N ASP A 15 -13.34 -1.04 -22.60
CA ASP A 15 -13.27 -0.17 -21.42
C ASP A 15 -14.39 0.87 -21.49
N LEU A 16 -15.31 0.82 -20.52
CA LEU A 16 -16.45 1.73 -20.41
C LEU A 16 -16.21 2.86 -19.40
N GLY A 17 -15.03 2.93 -18.79
CA GLY A 17 -14.66 4.02 -17.89
C GLY A 17 -15.31 3.93 -16.50
N ILE A 18 -15.57 5.09 -15.89
CA ILE A 18 -16.00 5.22 -14.51
C ILE A 18 -17.46 5.69 -14.47
N ALA A 19 -18.36 4.81 -14.04
CA ALA A 19 -19.73 5.16 -13.72
C ALA A 19 -19.80 5.99 -12.43
N LYS A 20 -20.72 6.95 -12.37
CA LYS A 20 -21.02 7.69 -11.12
C LYS A 20 -21.89 6.81 -10.22
N ASP A 21 -21.90 7.12 -8.93
CA ASP A 21 -22.78 6.47 -7.93
C ASP A 21 -24.25 6.95 -8.06
N THR A 22 -24.82 6.90 -9.27
CA THR A 22 -26.23 7.18 -9.56
C THR A 22 -26.82 6.09 -10.45
N GLU A 23 -28.12 5.84 -10.33
CA GLU A 23 -28.78 4.75 -11.07
C GLU A 23 -28.74 5.00 -12.58
N GLU A 24 -28.91 6.25 -13.00
CA GLU A 24 -28.89 6.64 -14.41
C GLU A 24 -27.51 6.38 -15.01
N SER A 25 -26.45 6.82 -14.34
CA SER A 25 -25.08 6.65 -14.85
C SER A 25 -24.70 5.18 -14.91
N LEU A 26 -25.03 4.38 -13.90
CA LEU A 26 -24.73 2.95 -13.90
C LEU A 26 -25.50 2.24 -15.01
N LYS A 27 -26.80 2.56 -15.19
CA LYS A 27 -27.63 1.99 -16.25
C LYS A 27 -27.08 2.31 -17.64
N GLU A 28 -26.70 3.56 -17.90
CA GLU A 28 -26.06 3.96 -19.16
C GLU A 28 -24.81 3.13 -19.50
N HIS A 29 -23.95 2.87 -18.51
CA HIS A 29 -22.75 2.05 -18.71
C HIS A 29 -23.10 0.57 -18.94
N MET A 30 -24.09 0.04 -18.22
CA MET A 30 -24.54 -1.34 -18.40
C MET A 30 -25.23 -1.55 -19.77
N ASP A 31 -26.05 -0.60 -20.21
CA ASP A 31 -26.69 -0.62 -21.54
C ASP A 31 -25.63 -0.52 -22.65
N ALA A 32 -24.59 0.31 -22.46
CA ALA A 32 -23.45 0.38 -23.37
C ALA A 32 -22.66 -0.95 -23.41
N ALA A 33 -22.52 -1.62 -22.26
CA ALA A 33 -21.88 -2.93 -22.16
C ALA A 33 -22.67 -4.02 -22.91
N LEU A 34 -23.99 -4.05 -22.76
CA LEU A 34 -24.86 -5.01 -23.44
C LEU A 34 -25.01 -4.74 -24.94
N SER A 35 -24.94 -3.47 -25.34
CA SER A 35 -24.91 -3.07 -26.74
C SER A 35 -23.57 -3.41 -27.41
N SER A 36 -22.51 -3.59 -26.61
CA SER A 36 -21.24 -4.13 -27.08
C SER A 36 -21.33 -5.64 -27.28
N ASP A 37 -20.42 -6.23 -28.07
CA ASP A 37 -20.36 -7.67 -28.26
C ASP A 37 -19.69 -8.42 -27.09
N ALA A 38 -19.80 -7.91 -25.87
CA ALA A 38 -19.18 -8.50 -24.69
C ALA A 38 -19.90 -9.79 -24.25
N ASP A 39 -19.14 -10.82 -23.89
CA ASP A 39 -19.66 -12.05 -23.28
C ASP A 39 -19.66 -11.99 -21.74
N ILE A 40 -18.79 -11.16 -21.17
CA ILE A 40 -18.63 -10.96 -19.74
C ILE A 40 -18.61 -9.46 -19.43
N ILE A 41 -19.43 -9.04 -18.48
CA ILE A 41 -19.41 -7.70 -17.88
C ILE A 41 -18.75 -7.79 -16.51
N LEU A 42 -17.76 -6.93 -16.26
CA LEU A 42 -17.09 -6.82 -14.98
C LEU A 42 -17.31 -5.42 -14.41
N THR A 43 -17.90 -5.34 -13.23
CA THR A 43 -17.92 -4.09 -12.44
C THR A 43 -17.02 -4.26 -11.22
N SER A 44 -16.48 -3.15 -10.70
CA SER A 44 -15.69 -3.17 -9.47
C SER A 44 -16.12 -2.04 -8.54
N GLY A 45 -16.49 -2.37 -7.30
CA GLY A 45 -17.12 -1.41 -6.39
C GLY A 45 -18.65 -1.47 -6.47
N GLY A 46 -19.35 -0.71 -5.63
CA GLY A 46 -20.82 -0.62 -5.68
C GLY A 46 -21.60 -1.88 -5.26
N VAL A 47 -20.95 -2.88 -4.64
CA VAL A 47 -21.53 -4.21 -4.32
C VAL A 47 -21.54 -4.54 -2.81
N SER A 48 -21.26 -3.60 -1.92
CA SER A 48 -21.18 -3.87 -0.47
C SER A 48 -22.52 -3.66 0.27
N MET A 49 -22.52 -2.83 1.32
CA MET A 49 -23.66 -2.45 2.17
C MET A 49 -23.82 -0.93 2.30
N GLY A 50 -23.17 -0.15 1.43
CA GLY A 50 -23.33 1.29 1.36
C GLY A 50 -24.71 1.69 0.83
N ASP A 51 -25.17 2.85 1.25
CA ASP A 51 -26.39 3.50 0.77
C ASP A 51 -26.39 3.77 -0.75
N ARG A 52 -25.20 3.81 -1.35
CA ARG A 52 -24.98 3.98 -2.80
C ARG A 52 -24.45 2.74 -3.53
N ASP A 53 -24.58 1.56 -2.94
CA ASP A 53 -24.20 0.31 -3.62
C ASP A 53 -25.28 -0.13 -4.63
N LEU A 54 -25.28 0.53 -5.79
CA LEU A 54 -26.30 0.40 -6.82
C LEU A 54 -26.08 -0.78 -7.79
N VAL A 55 -24.94 -1.47 -7.73
CA VAL A 55 -24.62 -2.56 -8.68
C VAL A 55 -25.53 -3.76 -8.48
N LYS A 56 -25.82 -4.15 -7.24
CA LYS A 56 -26.73 -5.29 -6.96
C LYS A 56 -28.14 -5.05 -7.49
N PRO A 57 -28.84 -3.94 -7.13
CA PRO A 57 -30.18 -3.70 -7.63
C PRO A 57 -30.20 -3.53 -9.16
N CYS A 58 -29.16 -2.93 -9.75
CA CYS A 58 -29.02 -2.84 -11.20
C CYS A 58 -28.89 -4.23 -11.86
N LEU A 59 -28.03 -5.11 -11.35
CA LEU A 59 -27.92 -6.48 -11.89
C LEU A 59 -29.22 -7.29 -11.69
N ALA A 60 -29.93 -7.08 -10.58
CA ALA A 60 -31.21 -7.73 -10.29
C ALA A 60 -32.33 -7.30 -11.26
N SER A 61 -32.32 -6.04 -11.70
CA SER A 61 -33.33 -5.54 -12.65
C SER A 61 -33.04 -5.95 -14.09
N MET A 62 -31.77 -6.23 -14.42
CA MET A 62 -31.35 -6.59 -15.78
C MET A 62 -31.31 -8.10 -16.03
N GLY A 63 -31.20 -8.93 -14.99
CA GLY A 63 -31.04 -10.37 -15.17
C GLY A 63 -31.22 -11.19 -13.91
N LYS A 64 -30.81 -12.45 -13.98
CA LYS A 64 -30.95 -13.41 -12.87
C LYS A 64 -29.69 -13.38 -12.01
N ILE A 65 -29.81 -12.91 -10.77
CA ILE A 65 -28.77 -13.07 -9.75
C ILE A 65 -28.71 -14.53 -9.28
N HIS A 66 -27.52 -15.11 -9.29
CA HIS A 66 -27.27 -16.45 -8.77
C HIS A 66 -26.77 -16.41 -7.31
N PHE A 67 -25.92 -15.44 -6.98
CA PHE A 67 -25.46 -15.19 -5.62
C PHE A 67 -24.94 -13.75 -5.48
N GLU A 68 -24.93 -13.25 -4.25
CA GLU A 68 -24.46 -11.88 -3.92
C GLU A 68 -23.41 -11.86 -2.80
N LYS A 69 -23.18 -13.02 -2.17
CA LYS A 69 -22.25 -13.20 -1.06
C LYS A 69 -21.61 -14.56 -1.15
N ILE A 70 -20.31 -14.58 -0.91
CA ILE A 70 -19.55 -15.82 -0.80
C ILE A 70 -18.89 -15.89 0.58
N ARG A 71 -18.86 -17.09 1.15
CA ARG A 71 -18.16 -17.36 2.41
C ARG A 71 -16.65 -17.50 2.19
N MET A 72 -16.01 -16.40 1.78
CA MET A 72 -14.57 -16.34 1.51
C MET A 72 -13.92 -15.08 2.07
N LYS A 73 -12.59 -15.11 2.21
CA LYS A 73 -11.75 -13.98 2.59
C LYS A 73 -10.48 -13.95 1.73
N PRO A 74 -10.12 -12.79 1.14
CA PRO A 74 -10.97 -11.63 0.87
C PRO A 74 -12.08 -11.99 -0.15
N GLY A 75 -13.04 -11.10 -0.43
CA GLY A 75 -14.00 -11.30 -1.53
C GLY A 75 -15.47 -11.54 -1.17
N LYS A 76 -15.88 -11.39 0.10
CA LYS A 76 -17.27 -11.63 0.56
C LYS A 76 -18.37 -11.06 -0.36
N PRO A 77 -18.34 -9.80 -0.82
CA PRO A 77 -19.45 -9.19 -1.55
C PRO A 77 -19.40 -9.42 -3.07
N LEU A 78 -18.84 -10.54 -3.54
CA LEU A 78 -18.90 -10.89 -4.95
C LEU A 78 -20.35 -11.21 -5.35
N THR A 79 -20.84 -10.54 -6.39
CA THR A 79 -22.14 -10.81 -7.00
C THR A 79 -21.94 -11.42 -8.39
N PHE A 80 -22.78 -12.40 -8.74
CA PHE A 80 -22.82 -12.99 -10.07
C PHE A 80 -24.26 -13.04 -10.59
N ALA A 81 -24.45 -12.58 -11.82
CA ALA A 81 -25.72 -12.57 -12.52
C ALA A 81 -25.57 -13.04 -13.97
N GLU A 82 -26.65 -13.61 -14.51
CA GLU A 82 -26.79 -13.94 -15.92
C GLU A 82 -27.82 -12.97 -16.54
N ILE A 83 -27.42 -12.27 -17.59
CA ILE A 83 -28.27 -11.34 -18.35
C ILE A 83 -28.52 -11.94 -19.73
N VAL A 84 -29.77 -12.00 -20.16
CA VAL A 84 -30.14 -12.45 -21.51
C VAL A 84 -30.49 -11.24 -22.34
N THR A 85 -29.75 -11.00 -23.43
CA THR A 85 -30.07 -9.90 -24.34
C THR A 85 -31.11 -10.36 -25.34
N GLU A 86 -32.29 -9.74 -25.31
CA GLU A 86 -33.34 -9.91 -26.32
C GLU A 86 -33.29 -8.72 -27.28
N ASP A 87 -32.61 -8.90 -28.42
CA ASP A 87 -32.57 -7.92 -29.50
C ASP A 87 -33.31 -8.50 -30.69
N SER A 88 -34.29 -7.79 -31.24
CA SER A 88 -35.05 -8.23 -32.41
C SER A 88 -34.20 -8.39 -33.67
N SER A 89 -32.98 -7.84 -33.67
CA SER A 89 -32.04 -7.88 -34.79
C SER A 89 -30.91 -8.92 -34.64
N LYS A 90 -30.72 -9.53 -33.46
CA LYS A 90 -29.62 -10.48 -33.18
C LYS A 90 -30.14 -11.71 -32.44
N PRO A 91 -29.49 -12.89 -32.59
CA PRO A 91 -29.83 -14.05 -31.78
C PRO A 91 -29.64 -13.74 -30.29
N SER A 92 -30.51 -14.29 -29.44
CA SER A 92 -30.43 -14.09 -28.00
C SER A 92 -29.08 -14.59 -27.47
N LYS A 93 -28.39 -13.72 -26.73
CA LYS A 93 -27.06 -13.97 -26.19
C LYS A 93 -27.12 -13.89 -24.66
N LYS A 94 -26.43 -14.83 -24.02
CA LYS A 94 -26.24 -14.84 -22.57
C LYS A 94 -24.96 -14.07 -22.25
N VAL A 95 -25.06 -13.09 -21.37
CA VAL A 95 -23.96 -12.27 -20.88
C VAL A 95 -23.75 -12.54 -19.39
N LEU A 96 -22.52 -12.86 -19.01
CA LEU A 96 -22.16 -13.13 -17.61
C LEU A 96 -21.75 -11.83 -16.92
N ALA A 97 -22.41 -11.43 -15.84
CA ALA A 97 -22.10 -10.21 -15.12
C ALA A 97 -21.51 -10.51 -13.73
N PHE A 98 -20.29 -10.03 -13.48
CA PHE A 98 -19.62 -10.13 -12.18
C PHE A 98 -19.51 -8.77 -11.51
N GLY A 99 -20.19 -8.62 -10.38
CA GLY A 99 -20.04 -7.50 -9.47
C GLY A 99 -18.88 -7.73 -8.52
N LEU A 100 -17.67 -7.31 -8.91
CA LEU A 100 -16.46 -7.51 -8.11
C LEU A 100 -16.39 -6.52 -6.94
N PRO A 101 -15.85 -6.93 -5.77
CA PRO A 101 -15.66 -6.04 -4.64
C PRO A 101 -14.75 -4.84 -4.96
N GLY A 102 -15.02 -3.65 -4.40
CA GLY A 102 -14.20 -2.46 -4.64
C GLY A 102 -12.80 -2.47 -3.99
N ASN A 103 -12.60 -3.29 -2.97
CA ASN A 103 -11.27 -3.46 -2.36
C ASN A 103 -10.31 -4.14 -3.34
N PRO A 104 -9.13 -3.55 -3.66
CA PRO A 104 -8.27 -4.04 -4.75
C PRO A 104 -7.87 -5.51 -4.66
N VAL A 105 -7.51 -6.00 -3.47
CA VAL A 105 -7.13 -7.42 -3.30
C VAL A 105 -8.35 -8.31 -3.48
N SER A 106 -9.49 -7.95 -2.88
CA SER A 106 -10.74 -8.70 -3.06
C SER A 106 -11.12 -8.79 -4.54
N CYS A 107 -10.98 -7.70 -5.27
CA CYS A 107 -11.29 -7.62 -6.70
C CYS A 107 -10.44 -8.61 -7.51
N VAL A 108 -9.11 -8.59 -7.36
CA VAL A 108 -8.22 -9.48 -8.13
C VAL A 108 -8.30 -10.95 -7.68
N VAL A 109 -8.53 -11.22 -6.39
CA VAL A 109 -8.77 -12.59 -5.91
C VAL A 109 -10.07 -13.15 -6.50
N CYS A 110 -11.16 -12.37 -6.49
CA CYS A 110 -12.41 -12.78 -7.13
C CYS A 110 -12.26 -12.94 -8.65
N PHE A 111 -11.50 -12.07 -9.31
CA PHE A 111 -11.19 -12.21 -10.73
C PHE A 111 -10.51 -13.57 -11.02
N ASN A 112 -9.44 -13.89 -10.29
CA ASN A 112 -8.74 -15.17 -10.47
C ASN A 112 -9.63 -16.38 -10.18
N LEU A 113 -10.41 -16.36 -9.09
CA LEU A 113 -11.16 -17.54 -8.65
C LEU A 113 -12.44 -17.79 -9.45
N PHE A 114 -13.07 -16.75 -10.00
CA PHE A 114 -14.39 -16.86 -10.63
C PHE A 114 -14.40 -16.41 -12.09
N VAL A 115 -13.75 -15.30 -12.40
CA VAL A 115 -13.76 -14.74 -13.76
C VAL A 115 -12.83 -15.53 -14.68
N VAL A 116 -11.64 -15.92 -14.22
CA VAL A 116 -10.69 -16.71 -15.05
C VAL A 116 -11.28 -18.07 -15.47
N PRO A 117 -11.89 -18.87 -14.57
CA PRO A 117 -12.58 -20.08 -14.99
C PRO A 117 -13.75 -19.82 -15.94
N ALA A 118 -14.50 -18.72 -15.76
CA ALA A 118 -15.57 -18.35 -16.68
C ALA A 118 -15.03 -18.01 -18.08
N ILE A 119 -13.96 -17.22 -18.17
CA ILE A 119 -13.26 -16.91 -19.42
C ILE A 119 -12.81 -18.20 -20.12
N ARG A 120 -12.15 -19.12 -19.39
CA ARG A 120 -11.67 -20.38 -19.94
C ARG A 120 -12.81 -21.29 -20.42
N SER A 121 -13.89 -21.36 -19.65
CA SER A 121 -15.08 -22.13 -20.01
C SER A 121 -15.70 -21.60 -21.32
N LEU A 122 -15.91 -20.29 -21.42
CA LEU A 122 -16.41 -19.64 -22.65
C LEU A 122 -15.44 -19.78 -23.84
N SER A 123 -14.14 -19.89 -23.56
CA SER A 123 -13.10 -20.12 -24.57
C SER A 123 -12.96 -21.59 -24.98
N GLY A 124 -13.81 -22.50 -24.46
CA GLY A 124 -13.82 -23.91 -24.85
C GLY A 124 -12.77 -24.79 -24.16
N TRP A 125 -12.20 -24.36 -23.03
CA TRP A 125 -11.23 -25.18 -22.30
C TRP A 125 -11.90 -26.41 -21.68
N SER A 126 -11.32 -27.59 -21.88
CA SER A 126 -11.80 -28.84 -21.27
C SER A 126 -11.68 -28.83 -19.74
N ASN A 127 -10.66 -28.16 -19.20
CA ASN A 127 -10.49 -27.93 -17.78
C ASN A 127 -10.33 -26.41 -17.50
N PRO A 128 -11.42 -25.71 -17.14
CA PRO A 128 -11.37 -24.27 -16.93
C PRO A 128 -10.72 -23.86 -15.60
N HIS A 129 -10.50 -24.80 -14.67
CA HIS A 129 -10.00 -24.46 -13.34
C HIS A 129 -8.54 -24.03 -13.34
N LEU A 130 -8.19 -23.14 -12.43
CA LEU A 130 -6.79 -22.81 -12.15
C LEU A 130 -6.07 -24.04 -11.55
N PRO A 131 -4.81 -24.30 -11.93
CA PRO A 131 -4.05 -25.41 -11.38
C PRO A 131 -3.92 -25.31 -9.86
N ARG A 132 -4.05 -26.46 -9.19
CA ARG A 132 -3.83 -26.59 -7.75
C ARG A 132 -2.65 -27.49 -7.48
N VAL A 133 -1.79 -27.07 -6.56
CA VAL A 133 -0.65 -27.84 -6.07
C VAL A 133 -0.71 -27.92 -4.55
N HIS A 134 -0.02 -28.90 -3.96
CA HIS A 134 0.24 -28.89 -2.53
C HIS A 134 1.56 -28.16 -2.27
N ALA A 135 1.56 -27.26 -1.29
CA ALA A 135 2.74 -26.54 -0.85
C ALA A 135 2.86 -26.58 0.68
N ARG A 136 4.10 -26.72 1.18
CA ARG A 136 4.38 -26.67 2.61
C ARG A 136 4.64 -25.24 3.08
N LEU A 137 4.04 -24.87 4.21
CA LEU A 137 4.24 -23.55 4.80
C LEU A 137 5.68 -23.39 5.31
N LEU A 138 6.39 -22.32 4.92
CA LEU A 138 7.70 -21.98 5.50
C LEU A 138 7.59 -21.39 6.91
N HIS A 139 6.48 -20.70 7.18
CA HIS A 139 6.23 -20.03 8.45
C HIS A 139 4.82 -20.34 8.95
N PRO A 140 4.59 -20.30 10.28
CA PRO A 140 3.26 -20.48 10.83
C PRO A 140 2.27 -19.46 10.27
N LEU A 141 1.04 -19.90 10.03
CA LEU A 141 -0.01 -19.09 9.42
C LEU A 141 -1.28 -19.18 10.25
N ARG A 142 -1.90 -18.04 10.58
CA ARG A 142 -3.15 -18.01 11.34
C ARG A 142 -4.34 -18.12 10.40
N GLY A 143 -5.18 -19.14 10.60
CA GLY A 143 -6.43 -19.27 9.87
C GLY A 143 -7.54 -18.35 10.40
N ASP A 144 -8.52 -18.07 9.54
CA ASP A 144 -9.74 -17.35 9.92
C ASP A 144 -10.80 -18.37 10.39
N PRO A 145 -11.41 -18.18 11.58
CA PRO A 145 -12.37 -19.14 12.13
C PRO A 145 -13.71 -19.17 11.38
N HIS A 146 -14.03 -18.16 10.57
CA HIS A 146 -15.37 -17.99 10.02
C HIS A 146 -15.44 -18.18 8.51
N ARG A 147 -14.36 -17.88 7.79
CA ARG A 147 -14.33 -17.90 6.32
C ARG A 147 -13.08 -18.59 5.82
N GLN A 148 -13.21 -19.34 4.74
CA GLN A 148 -12.05 -19.86 4.03
C GLN A 148 -11.21 -18.68 3.52
N GLU A 149 -9.93 -18.66 3.87
CA GLU A 149 -9.02 -17.59 3.47
C GLU A 149 -8.20 -18.02 2.25
N PHE A 150 -8.25 -17.21 1.19
CA PHE A 150 -7.37 -17.29 0.03
C PHE A 150 -6.17 -16.39 0.28
N HIS A 151 -5.18 -16.96 0.98
CA HIS A 151 -4.02 -16.25 1.50
C HIS A 151 -2.97 -16.09 0.40
N ARG A 152 -2.52 -14.86 0.14
CA ARG A 152 -1.54 -14.60 -0.92
C ARG A 152 -0.18 -15.11 -0.50
N ALA A 153 0.44 -15.89 -1.37
CA ALA A 153 1.74 -16.47 -1.13
C ALA A 153 2.64 -16.40 -2.36
N VAL A 154 3.93 -16.44 -2.08
CA VAL A 154 4.95 -16.81 -3.06
C VAL A 154 5.24 -18.29 -2.84
N ILE A 155 4.97 -19.11 -3.84
CA ILE A 155 5.36 -20.50 -3.86
C ILE A 155 6.57 -20.70 -4.77
N ARG A 156 7.43 -21.65 -4.42
CA ARG A 156 8.60 -22.04 -5.21
C ARG A 156 8.81 -23.54 -5.08
N TRP A 157 9.33 -24.15 -6.14
CA TRP A 157 9.80 -25.52 -6.08
C TRP A 157 11.18 -25.55 -5.43
N VAL A 158 11.40 -26.47 -4.50
CA VAL A 158 12.68 -26.67 -3.83
C VAL A 158 13.06 -28.16 -3.85
N PRO A 159 14.37 -28.49 -3.86
CA PRO A 159 14.84 -29.88 -3.79
C PRO A 159 14.45 -30.60 -2.50
N ASP A 160 14.25 -29.86 -1.41
CA ASP A 160 13.72 -30.37 -0.13
C ASP A 160 12.70 -29.37 0.43
N ASP A 161 11.45 -29.79 0.55
CA ASP A 161 10.34 -28.98 1.06
C ASP A 161 10.24 -28.98 2.61
N GLY A 162 11.22 -29.60 3.29
CA GLY A 162 11.24 -29.81 4.73
C GLY A 162 10.77 -31.22 5.13
N SER A 163 10.36 -32.06 4.18
CA SER A 163 10.04 -33.48 4.42
C SER A 163 11.10 -34.46 3.92
N GLY A 164 12.26 -33.97 3.47
CA GLY A 164 13.31 -34.78 2.86
C GLY A 164 13.01 -35.16 1.40
N ARG A 165 12.08 -34.45 0.74
CA ARG A 165 11.63 -34.70 -0.63
C ARG A 165 11.45 -33.39 -1.40
N PRO A 166 11.62 -33.38 -2.72
CA PRO A 166 11.37 -32.18 -3.51
C PRO A 166 9.87 -31.85 -3.54
N GLY A 167 9.55 -30.57 -3.49
CA GLY A 167 8.17 -30.10 -3.42
C GLY A 167 8.04 -28.59 -3.46
N TYR A 168 6.79 -28.10 -3.47
CA TYR A 168 6.52 -26.68 -3.34
C TYR A 168 6.58 -26.24 -1.87
N VAL A 169 7.22 -25.11 -1.62
CA VAL A 169 7.13 -24.40 -0.35
C VAL A 169 6.44 -23.06 -0.56
N ALA A 170 5.71 -22.60 0.45
CA ALA A 170 4.90 -21.39 0.42
C ALA A 170 5.35 -20.38 1.48
N GLU A 171 5.55 -19.15 1.05
CA GLU A 171 5.85 -18.00 1.89
C GLU A 171 4.70 -16.99 1.82
N SER A 172 4.20 -16.54 2.97
CA SER A 172 3.18 -15.49 3.02
C SER A 172 3.73 -14.17 2.47
N THR A 173 2.89 -13.40 1.76
CA THR A 173 3.24 -12.01 1.37
C THR A 173 3.08 -11.00 2.51
N GLY A 174 2.99 -11.48 3.76
CA GLY A 174 2.86 -10.68 4.97
C GLY A 174 1.41 -10.29 5.24
N GLN A 175 1.16 -9.02 5.58
CA GLN A 175 -0.17 -8.56 5.96
C GLN A 175 -1.22 -8.74 4.84
N GLN A 176 -2.32 -9.41 5.19
CA GLN A 176 -3.33 -9.88 4.24
C GLN A 176 -4.59 -9.00 4.15
N ALA A 177 -4.56 -7.74 4.61
CA ALA A 177 -5.71 -6.83 4.49
C ALA A 177 -6.18 -6.68 3.04
N SER A 178 -7.50 -6.65 2.81
CA SER A 178 -8.11 -6.61 1.47
C SER A 178 -7.89 -5.30 0.71
N SER A 179 -7.58 -4.21 1.42
CA SER A 179 -7.21 -2.91 0.85
C SER A 179 -5.72 -2.84 0.48
N ARG A 180 -4.88 -3.70 1.04
CA ARG A 180 -3.42 -3.68 0.86
C ARG A 180 -3.00 -4.41 -0.41
N LEU A 181 -3.09 -3.72 -1.55
CA LEU A 181 -2.70 -4.27 -2.85
C LEU A 181 -1.25 -4.79 -2.89
N LEU A 182 -0.35 -4.24 -2.06
CA LEU A 182 1.04 -4.72 -1.91
C LEU A 182 1.14 -6.21 -1.56
N SER A 183 0.12 -6.81 -0.94
CA SER A 183 0.08 -8.25 -0.68
C SER A 183 -0.04 -9.11 -1.95
N MET A 184 -0.43 -8.53 -3.08
CA MET A 184 -0.42 -9.19 -4.40
C MET A 184 0.91 -9.01 -5.11
N LYS A 185 1.80 -8.12 -4.65
CA LYS A 185 3.13 -7.95 -5.23
C LYS A 185 3.88 -9.26 -5.08
N SER A 186 4.34 -9.83 -6.20
CA SER A 186 5.04 -11.11 -6.27
C SER A 186 4.22 -12.35 -5.88
N ALA A 187 2.95 -12.21 -5.49
CA ALA A 187 2.10 -13.36 -5.22
C ALA A 187 1.87 -14.14 -6.52
N ASN A 188 2.28 -15.40 -6.53
CA ASN A 188 2.09 -16.33 -7.65
C ASN A 188 1.08 -17.45 -7.30
N ALA A 189 0.64 -17.53 -6.04
CA ALA A 189 -0.39 -18.45 -5.60
C ALA A 189 -1.32 -17.88 -4.52
N LEU A 190 -2.49 -18.52 -4.39
CA LEU A 190 -3.43 -18.33 -3.30
C LEU A 190 -3.51 -19.63 -2.50
N LEU A 191 -3.05 -19.62 -1.25
CA LEU A 191 -3.20 -20.74 -0.34
C LEU A 191 -4.67 -20.86 0.09
N GLU A 192 -5.22 -22.06 0.00
CA GLU A 192 -6.58 -22.38 0.45
C GLU A 192 -6.55 -22.72 1.94
N VAL A 193 -6.51 -21.68 2.78
CA VAL A 193 -6.40 -21.82 4.24
C VAL A 193 -7.75 -22.29 4.79
N PRO A 194 -7.80 -23.44 5.50
CA PRO A 194 -9.04 -23.99 6.04
C PRO A 194 -9.66 -23.08 7.10
N LEU A 195 -10.93 -23.34 7.44
CA LEU A 195 -11.66 -22.63 8.50
C LEU A 195 -11.19 -23.10 9.88
N VAL A 196 -9.98 -22.72 10.23
CA VAL A 196 -9.35 -23.05 11.51
C VAL A 196 -9.06 -21.75 12.24
N GLY A 197 -9.62 -21.59 13.45
CA GLY A 197 -9.33 -20.44 14.31
C GLY A 197 -7.95 -20.51 14.99
N GLN A 198 -7.17 -21.55 14.68
CA GLN A 198 -5.86 -21.85 15.26
C GLN A 198 -4.72 -21.52 14.29
N MET A 199 -3.51 -21.54 14.84
CA MET A 199 -2.29 -21.41 14.07
C MET A 199 -2.02 -22.73 13.33
N LEU A 200 -1.66 -22.63 12.06
CA LEU A 200 -1.14 -23.71 11.25
C LEU A 200 0.38 -23.64 11.33
N GLU A 201 1.01 -24.73 11.76
CA GLU A 201 2.46 -24.78 11.97
C GLU A 201 3.25 -24.75 10.66
N ALA A 202 4.49 -24.29 10.72
CA ALA A 202 5.43 -24.44 9.61
C ALA A 202 5.61 -25.93 9.24
N GLY A 203 5.80 -26.23 7.96
CA GLY A 203 5.86 -27.59 7.42
C GLY A 203 4.50 -28.21 7.09
N THR A 204 3.39 -27.62 7.56
CA THR A 204 2.03 -28.06 7.20
C THR A 204 1.83 -27.96 5.69
N SER A 205 1.41 -29.07 5.08
CA SER A 205 1.07 -29.13 3.65
C SER A 205 -0.37 -28.68 3.42
N MET A 206 -0.59 -27.79 2.45
CA MET A 206 -1.92 -27.31 2.07
C MET A 206 -2.04 -27.03 0.58
N GLN A 207 -3.28 -26.94 0.10
CA GLN A 207 -3.53 -26.62 -1.30
C GLN A 207 -3.25 -25.14 -1.60
N ALA A 208 -2.66 -24.91 -2.78
CA ALA A 208 -2.36 -23.61 -3.33
C ALA A 208 -2.85 -23.54 -4.77
N ILE A 209 -3.64 -22.51 -5.10
CA ILE A 209 -4.08 -22.22 -6.45
C ILE A 209 -3.02 -21.36 -7.13
N LEU A 210 -2.50 -21.81 -8.27
CA LEU A 210 -1.56 -21.03 -9.07
C LEU A 210 -2.30 -19.91 -9.81
N ILE A 211 -1.84 -18.67 -9.64
CA ILE A 211 -2.44 -17.47 -10.27
C ILE A 211 -1.50 -16.77 -11.26
N SER A 212 -0.29 -17.28 -11.46
CA SER A 212 0.65 -16.80 -12.47
C SER A 212 1.46 -17.96 -13.08
N ASP A 213 2.01 -17.73 -14.28
CA ASP A 213 2.82 -18.72 -14.97
C ASP A 213 4.14 -19.01 -14.24
N MET A 214 4.26 -20.23 -13.71
CA MET A 214 5.45 -20.70 -13.00
C MET A 214 6.67 -20.93 -13.91
N THR A 215 6.47 -20.99 -15.23
CA THR A 215 7.55 -21.09 -16.24
C THR A 215 8.42 -19.84 -16.30
N SER A 216 7.94 -18.72 -15.74
CA SER A 216 8.68 -17.45 -15.64
C SER A 216 9.43 -17.27 -14.32
N SER A 217 9.40 -18.28 -13.43
CA SER A 217 10.07 -18.19 -12.13
C SER A 217 11.59 -18.18 -12.32
N PRO A 218 12.34 -17.23 -11.74
CA PRO A 218 13.79 -17.26 -11.74
C PRO A 218 14.26 -18.40 -10.83
N PHE A 219 14.30 -19.62 -11.36
CA PHE A 219 15.19 -20.66 -10.89
C PHE A 219 16.61 -20.16 -11.14
N ASP A 220 17.17 -19.41 -10.19
CA ASP A 220 18.61 -19.27 -9.94
C ASP A 220 18.90 -18.00 -9.16
N LYS A 221 18.73 -18.06 -7.83
CA LYS A 221 19.66 -17.48 -6.84
C LYS A 221 19.51 -18.29 -5.54
N LEU A 222 20.14 -19.46 -5.47
CA LEU A 222 20.44 -20.06 -4.17
C LEU A 222 21.43 -19.13 -3.44
N PRO A 223 21.22 -18.80 -2.15
CA PRO A 223 22.24 -18.13 -1.37
C PRO A 223 23.36 -19.13 -1.06
N THR A 224 24.51 -18.96 -1.71
CA THR A 224 25.73 -19.70 -1.35
C THR A 224 26.28 -19.22 -0.02
N ALA A 225 26.68 -20.18 0.81
CA ALA A 225 27.26 -20.01 2.13
C ALA A 225 28.61 -19.27 2.12
N SER A 226 28.80 -18.46 3.16
CA SER A 226 30.05 -18.10 3.85
C SER A 226 31.39 -18.14 3.08
N ASN A 227 32.05 -16.99 2.98
CA ASN A 227 33.29 -16.76 3.75
C ASN A 227 33.68 -15.26 3.81
N PRO A 228 34.24 -14.79 4.93
CA PRO A 228 34.76 -13.43 5.09
C PRO A 228 36.21 -13.35 4.57
N LEU A 229 36.71 -12.14 4.29
CA LEU A 229 38.13 -11.71 4.28
C LEU A 229 38.20 -10.28 3.66
N PRO A 230 39.30 -9.51 3.81
CA PRO A 230 39.91 -9.00 5.04
C PRO A 230 40.09 -7.47 4.99
N SER A 231 40.52 -6.92 6.13
CA SER A 231 40.99 -5.55 6.29
C SER A 231 42.41 -5.32 5.74
N HIS A 232 42.69 -4.05 5.45
CA HIS A 232 43.99 -3.37 5.30
C HIS A 232 44.72 -3.37 3.93
N LEU A 233 44.89 -2.14 3.40
CA LEU A 233 46.16 -1.43 3.11
C LEU A 233 46.09 -0.60 1.79
N PHE A 234 45.96 0.73 1.97
CA PHE A 234 46.59 1.92 1.30
C PHE A 234 47.01 1.88 -0.21
N PRO A 235 47.19 3.02 -0.94
CA PRO A 235 47.52 4.37 -0.46
C PRO A 235 46.86 5.58 -1.18
N SER A 236 47.13 6.75 -0.58
CA SER A 236 46.94 8.12 -1.07
C SER A 236 47.60 8.40 -2.43
N ALA A 237 46.89 9.13 -3.31
CA ALA A 237 47.51 9.92 -4.38
C ALA A 237 46.60 11.09 -4.84
N LYS A 238 47.01 12.29 -4.41
CA LYS A 238 47.09 13.57 -5.14
C LYS A 238 45.93 14.05 -6.02
N SER A 239 45.30 15.10 -5.50
CA SER A 239 44.92 16.35 -6.17
C SER A 239 45.24 16.51 -7.66
N VAL A 240 44.20 16.66 -8.47
CA VAL A 240 44.23 17.45 -9.70
C VAL A 240 43.05 18.41 -9.67
N SER A 241 43.37 19.69 -9.59
CA SER A 241 42.47 20.82 -9.76
C SER A 241 42.16 21.01 -11.24
N THR A 242 40.88 21.02 -11.61
CA THR A 242 40.43 21.69 -12.82
C THR A 242 39.05 22.27 -12.55
N ASP A 243 39.07 23.58 -12.36
CA ASP A 243 37.93 24.49 -12.31
C ASP A 243 37.32 24.56 -13.70
N LEU A 244 35.99 24.39 -13.83
CA LEU A 244 35.20 24.88 -14.97
C LEU A 244 33.70 24.81 -14.63
N SER A 245 33.14 26.01 -14.43
CA SER A 245 31.76 26.43 -14.70
C SER A 245 30.61 25.80 -13.91
N GLN A 246 30.26 26.50 -12.82
CA GLN A 246 28.89 26.92 -12.42
C GLN A 246 27.71 26.14 -13.01
N VAL A 247 27.17 25.22 -12.20
CA VAL A 247 25.74 24.88 -12.18
C VAL A 247 25.20 25.45 -10.85
N PRO A 248 24.10 26.22 -10.84
CA PRO A 248 23.66 26.89 -9.63
C PRO A 248 23.28 25.86 -8.57
N ALA A 249 23.92 25.96 -7.40
CA ALA A 249 23.62 25.16 -6.23
C ALA A 249 22.14 25.30 -5.87
N SER A 250 21.37 24.21 -5.95
CA SER A 250 20.08 24.14 -5.29
C SER A 250 20.33 24.28 -3.79
N GLN A 251 19.85 25.38 -3.20
CA GLN A 251 19.97 25.68 -1.78
C GLN A 251 19.51 24.47 -0.95
N ASN A 252 20.43 23.83 -0.23
CA ASN A 252 20.12 22.73 0.67
C ASN A 252 19.55 23.35 1.96
N THR A 253 18.25 23.62 1.99
CA THR A 253 17.60 24.25 3.13
C THR A 253 17.46 23.25 4.28
N GLU A 254 18.40 23.30 5.21
CA GLU A 254 18.45 22.50 6.44
C GLU A 254 17.08 22.44 7.16
N VAL A 255 16.71 21.27 7.65
CA VAL A 255 15.40 21.03 8.30
C VAL A 255 15.52 21.29 9.79
N LYS A 256 14.98 22.41 10.27
CA LYS A 256 15.01 22.76 11.69
C LYS A 256 13.93 21.99 12.45
N VAL A 257 14.33 21.22 13.45
CA VAL A 257 13.44 20.42 14.30
C VAL A 257 13.43 20.98 15.73
N ALA A 258 12.26 21.06 16.34
CA ALA A 258 12.12 21.37 17.76
C ALA A 258 11.39 20.26 18.51
N ILE A 259 11.77 20.01 19.76
CA ILE A 259 11.26 18.91 20.58
C ILE A 259 10.70 19.46 21.89
N LEU A 260 9.42 19.24 22.13
CA LEU A 260 8.71 19.67 23.34
C LEU A 260 8.36 18.47 24.20
N THR A 261 8.98 18.32 25.36
CA THR A 261 8.55 17.32 26.35
C THR A 261 7.39 17.91 27.15
N VAL A 262 6.25 17.21 27.18
CA VAL A 262 5.07 17.60 27.97
C VAL A 262 4.90 16.62 29.11
N SER A 263 5.17 17.09 30.32
CA SER A 263 5.05 16.28 31.52
C SER A 263 5.07 17.14 32.79
N ASP A 264 4.03 17.01 33.61
CA ASP A 264 3.99 17.61 34.95
C ASP A 264 5.19 17.19 35.82
N THR A 265 5.59 15.91 35.80
CA THR A 265 6.66 15.39 36.66
C THR A 265 8.04 15.90 36.26
N VAL A 266 8.33 15.94 34.95
CA VAL A 266 9.60 16.47 34.43
C VAL A 266 9.65 17.99 34.60
N SER A 267 8.54 18.70 34.35
CA SER A 267 8.49 20.15 34.51
C SER A 267 8.69 20.61 35.96
N LEU A 268 8.30 19.80 36.95
CA LEU A 268 8.53 20.07 38.37
C LEU A 268 9.91 19.62 38.86
N GLY A 269 10.74 19.03 38.00
CA GLY A 269 12.04 18.48 38.37
C GLY A 269 11.98 17.19 39.19
N ALA A 270 10.80 16.56 39.30
CA ALA A 270 10.58 15.36 40.11
C ALA A 270 11.02 14.05 39.40
N GLY A 271 11.37 14.11 38.12
CA GLY A 271 11.88 12.97 37.35
C GLY A 271 12.65 13.40 36.10
N PRO A 272 13.59 12.56 35.61
CA PRO A 272 14.40 12.89 34.45
C PRO A 272 13.61 12.78 33.14
N ASP A 273 13.85 13.70 32.21
CA ASP A 273 13.37 13.55 30.83
C ASP A 273 14.13 12.42 30.12
N ARG A 274 13.45 11.32 29.85
CA ARG A 274 14.01 10.19 29.07
C ARG A 274 13.63 10.25 27.60
N SER A 275 12.53 10.93 27.27
CA SER A 275 11.96 10.91 25.93
C SER A 275 12.56 11.99 25.06
N GLY A 276 12.84 13.18 25.62
CA GLY A 276 13.55 14.26 24.94
C GLY A 276 14.90 13.82 24.38
N PRO A 277 15.84 13.32 25.20
CA PRO A 277 17.14 12.85 24.71
C PRO A 277 17.04 11.74 23.67
N ARG A 278 16.06 10.83 23.81
CA ARG A 278 15.81 9.77 22.83
C ARG A 278 15.31 10.32 21.51
N ALA A 279 14.40 11.30 21.53
CA ALA A 279 13.91 11.97 20.34
C ALA A 279 15.05 12.71 19.59
N ILE A 280 15.94 13.39 20.32
CA ILE A 280 17.13 14.03 19.75
C ILE A 280 18.01 13.00 19.05
N SER A 281 18.31 11.88 19.73
CA SER A 281 19.13 10.80 19.17
C SER A 281 18.53 10.23 17.87
N VAL A 282 17.20 10.02 17.83
CA VAL A 282 16.49 9.49 16.65
C VAL A 282 16.46 10.48 15.50
N VAL A 283 16.24 11.77 15.78
CA VAL A 283 16.26 12.82 14.74
C VAL A 283 17.66 12.96 14.15
N ASN A 284 18.70 12.98 15.00
CA ASN A 284 20.09 13.10 14.55
C ASN A 284 20.53 11.88 13.74
N SER A 285 20.20 10.66 14.18
CA SER A 285 20.53 9.44 13.42
C SER A 285 19.77 9.34 12.09
N SER A 286 18.64 10.04 11.97
CA SER A 286 17.82 10.10 10.76
C SER A 286 18.00 11.39 9.95
N SER A 287 18.99 12.22 10.30
CA SER A 287 19.17 13.57 9.74
C SER A 287 19.26 13.55 8.21
N GLU A 288 20.06 12.66 7.62
CA GLU A 288 20.20 12.51 6.17
C GLU A 288 18.87 12.14 5.49
N LYS A 289 18.13 11.21 6.09
CA LYS A 289 16.82 10.76 5.61
C LYS A 289 15.77 11.87 5.70
N LEU A 290 15.92 12.78 6.64
CA LEU A 290 15.04 13.95 6.82
C LEU A 290 15.48 15.18 6.01
N GLY A 291 16.57 15.08 5.23
CA GLY A 291 17.07 16.19 4.40
C GLY A 291 18.00 17.15 5.15
N GLY A 292 18.85 16.62 6.03
CA GLY A 292 19.75 17.40 6.88
C GLY A 292 18.98 18.03 8.04
N ALA A 293 18.25 17.21 8.79
CA ALA A 293 17.52 17.70 9.97
C ALA A 293 18.45 17.96 11.15
N THR A 294 18.28 19.11 11.79
CA THR A 294 18.99 19.48 13.03
C THR A 294 18.02 19.93 14.10
N VAL A 295 18.23 19.43 15.32
CA VAL A 295 17.45 19.85 16.48
C VAL A 295 17.97 21.20 16.95
N VAL A 296 17.16 22.24 16.81
CA VAL A 296 17.54 23.64 17.11
C VAL A 296 16.98 24.15 18.43
N ALA A 297 15.96 23.48 18.97
CA ALA A 297 15.32 23.87 20.21
C ALA A 297 14.73 22.66 20.94
N THR A 298 14.83 22.69 22.27
CA THR A 298 14.17 21.75 23.16
C THR A 298 13.56 22.50 24.34
N ALA A 299 12.39 22.09 24.80
CA ALA A 299 11.77 22.66 25.99
C ALA A 299 10.97 21.59 26.74
N VAL A 300 10.72 21.86 28.03
CA VAL A 300 9.84 21.06 28.88
C VAL A 300 8.73 21.96 29.40
N VAL A 301 7.49 21.50 29.32
CA VAL A 301 6.32 22.20 29.88
C VAL A 301 5.46 21.21 30.65
N PRO A 302 4.69 21.67 31.67
CA PRO A 302 3.69 20.82 32.30
C PRO A 302 2.52 20.59 31.35
N ASP A 303 1.64 19.66 31.72
CA ASP A 303 0.43 19.33 30.99
C ASP A 303 -0.62 20.46 31.15
N ASP A 304 -0.38 21.58 30.46
CA ASP A 304 -1.16 22.80 30.50
C ASP A 304 -1.36 23.35 29.07
N VAL A 305 -2.62 23.57 28.71
CA VAL A 305 -3.01 23.93 27.34
C VAL A 305 -2.32 25.21 26.88
N GLU A 306 -2.32 26.26 27.70
CA GLU A 306 -1.77 27.57 27.33
C GLU A 306 -0.24 27.53 27.24
N LYS A 307 0.44 26.83 28.16
CA LYS A 307 1.90 26.69 28.10
C LYS A 307 2.35 25.90 26.86
N ILE A 308 1.67 24.82 26.51
CA ILE A 308 1.96 24.05 25.29
C ILE A 308 1.72 24.92 24.06
N LYS A 309 0.54 25.56 23.98
CA LYS A 309 0.15 26.45 22.88
C LYS A 309 1.18 27.57 22.64
N ASN A 310 1.61 28.24 23.70
CA ASN A 310 2.57 29.34 23.61
C ASN A 310 3.91 28.90 22.99
N ILE A 311 4.41 27.71 23.35
CA ILE A 311 5.63 27.16 22.74
C ILE A 311 5.40 26.77 21.27
N LEU A 312 4.28 26.09 20.95
CA LEU A 312 3.96 25.71 19.59
C LEU A 312 3.85 26.92 18.65
N VAL A 313 3.18 27.99 19.11
CA VAL A 313 3.03 29.25 18.36
C VAL A 313 4.39 29.94 18.21
N LYS A 314 5.16 30.09 19.29
CA LYS A 314 6.49 30.73 19.23
C LYS A 314 7.40 30.01 18.23
N TRP A 315 7.51 28.68 18.33
CA TRP A 315 8.39 27.91 17.47
C TRP A 315 7.93 27.90 16.01
N SER A 316 6.62 27.93 15.76
CA SER A 316 6.08 27.95 14.40
C SER A 316 6.19 29.32 13.73
N ASP A 317 5.84 30.39 14.44
CA ASP A 317 5.62 31.71 13.82
C ASP A 317 6.87 32.61 13.93
N ILE A 318 7.59 32.51 15.05
CA ILE A 318 8.76 33.36 15.36
C ILE A 318 10.04 32.63 14.94
N ASP A 319 10.28 31.44 15.51
CA ASP A 319 11.53 30.70 15.27
C ASP A 319 11.52 29.95 13.92
N ARG A 320 10.33 29.82 13.31
CA ARG A 320 10.09 29.24 11.97
C ARG A 320 10.75 27.88 11.79
N VAL A 321 10.56 26.99 12.78
CA VAL A 321 11.03 25.61 12.68
C VAL A 321 10.22 24.85 11.65
N SER A 322 10.82 23.83 11.03
CA SER A 322 10.13 23.05 9.99
C SER A 322 9.27 21.92 10.58
N LEU A 323 9.70 21.36 11.72
CA LEU A 323 9.05 20.24 12.39
C LEU A 323 9.06 20.44 13.91
N ILE A 324 7.92 20.26 14.56
CA ILE A 324 7.79 20.20 16.01
C ILE A 324 7.30 18.80 16.40
N LEU A 325 8.04 18.16 17.31
CA LEU A 325 7.64 16.91 17.94
C LEU A 325 7.30 17.17 19.40
N THR A 326 6.07 16.92 19.82
CA THR A 326 5.73 16.93 21.24
C THR A 326 5.82 15.51 21.79
N LEU A 327 6.27 15.34 23.03
CA LEU A 327 6.47 14.04 23.67
C LEU A 327 5.67 13.99 24.97
N GLY A 328 4.59 13.19 25.01
CA GLY A 328 3.75 13.06 26.20
C GLY A 328 2.40 13.77 26.08
N GLY A 329 1.59 13.65 27.14
CA GLY A 329 0.29 14.29 27.27
C GLY A 329 -0.80 13.82 26.27
N THR A 330 -0.64 12.65 25.64
CA THR A 330 -1.58 12.09 24.65
C THR A 330 -2.51 11.01 25.21
N GLY A 331 -2.42 10.66 26.49
CA GLY A 331 -3.20 9.59 27.10
C GLY A 331 -4.65 9.98 27.41
N PHE A 332 -5.32 9.19 28.26
CA PHE A 332 -6.71 9.42 28.69
C PHE A 332 -6.82 10.05 30.10
N THR A 333 -5.70 10.39 30.75
CA THR A 333 -5.77 11.00 32.08
C THR A 333 -6.32 12.43 31.98
N PRO A 334 -6.95 12.96 33.03
CA PRO A 334 -7.44 14.35 33.03
C PRO A 334 -6.35 15.41 32.81
N ARG A 335 -5.08 15.03 33.01
CA ARG A 335 -3.94 15.90 32.76
C ARG A 335 -3.50 15.84 31.29
N ASP A 336 -3.70 14.74 30.57
CA ASP A 336 -3.30 14.64 29.17
C ASP A 336 -4.06 15.66 28.29
N VAL A 337 -3.41 16.75 27.88
CA VAL A 337 -4.05 17.85 27.11
C VAL A 337 -3.28 18.27 25.85
N THR A 338 -2.25 17.51 25.47
CA THR A 338 -1.38 17.85 24.33
C THR A 338 -2.13 17.88 22.99
N PRO A 339 -3.05 16.93 22.68
CA PRO A 339 -3.88 16.99 21.49
C PRO A 339 -4.77 18.22 21.42
N GLU A 340 -5.39 18.61 22.54
CA GLU A 340 -6.25 19.80 22.65
C GLU A 340 -5.46 21.08 22.36
N ALA A 341 -4.29 21.23 22.98
CA ALA A 341 -3.41 22.36 22.73
C ALA A 341 -2.96 22.42 21.25
N THR A 342 -2.62 21.27 20.67
CA THR A 342 -2.18 21.17 19.26
C THR A 342 -3.32 21.52 18.30
N LYS A 343 -4.53 20.99 18.52
CA LYS A 343 -5.72 21.30 17.70
C LYS A 343 -6.07 22.77 17.71
N SER A 344 -5.81 23.47 18.82
CA SER A 344 -6.08 24.91 18.92
C SER A 344 -5.16 25.81 18.10
N VAL A 345 -4.01 25.29 17.63
CA VAL A 345 -2.99 26.08 16.90
C VAL A 345 -2.80 25.70 15.44
N ILE A 346 -3.16 24.48 15.05
CA ILE A 346 -3.02 24.01 13.67
C ILE A 346 -4.09 24.62 12.78
N GLU A 347 -3.71 24.95 11.55
CA GLU A 347 -4.60 25.48 10.51
C GLU A 347 -5.15 24.35 9.63
N LYS A 348 -4.39 23.26 9.50
CA LYS A 348 -4.75 22.10 8.69
C LYS A 348 -4.36 20.80 9.39
N GLU A 349 -5.31 19.90 9.57
CA GLU A 349 -5.04 18.59 10.16
C GLU A 349 -4.28 17.65 9.18
N ALA A 350 -3.46 16.77 9.74
CA ALA A 350 -2.71 15.74 9.03
C ALA A 350 -3.01 14.33 9.61
N PRO A 351 -4.28 13.86 9.56
CA PRO A 351 -4.70 12.63 10.21
C PRO A 351 -4.05 11.36 9.64
N GLY A 352 -3.50 11.42 8.41
CA GLY A 352 -2.75 10.29 7.85
C GLY A 352 -1.50 9.94 8.65
N LEU A 353 -0.84 10.94 9.26
CA LEU A 353 0.36 10.71 10.07
C LEU A 353 0.00 10.00 11.38
N THR A 354 -1.07 10.45 12.05
CA THR A 354 -1.54 9.83 13.29
C THR A 354 -2.06 8.42 13.06
N TYR A 355 -2.73 8.17 11.93
CA TYR A 355 -3.15 6.83 11.52
C TYR A 355 -1.97 5.87 11.37
N VAL A 356 -0.91 6.27 10.66
CA VAL A 356 0.28 5.43 10.46
C VAL A 356 0.98 5.18 11.79
N MET A 357 1.17 6.21 12.62
CA MET A 357 1.74 6.04 13.96
C MET A 357 0.95 5.03 14.78
N LEU A 358 -0.39 5.18 14.84
CA LEU A 358 -1.26 4.27 15.59
C LEU A 358 -1.18 2.84 15.05
N GLN A 359 -1.21 2.68 13.73
CA GLN A 359 -1.13 1.37 13.09
C GLN A 359 0.18 0.64 13.41
N GLU A 360 1.31 1.34 13.38
CA GLU A 360 2.62 0.76 13.68
C GLU A 360 2.78 0.48 15.18
N SER A 361 2.37 1.41 16.05
CA SER A 361 2.41 1.21 17.50
C SER A 361 1.51 0.06 17.98
N LEU A 362 0.36 -0.18 17.34
CA LEU A 362 -0.52 -1.32 17.65
C LEU A 362 0.11 -2.69 17.37
N LYS A 363 1.16 -2.76 16.53
CA LYS A 363 1.93 -4.00 16.33
C LYS A 363 2.83 -4.31 17.51
N VAL A 364 3.24 -3.29 18.26
CA VAL A 364 4.14 -3.41 19.42
C VAL A 364 3.33 -3.60 20.69
N THR A 365 2.27 -2.81 20.88
CA THR A 365 1.45 -2.87 22.09
C THR A 365 -0.02 -2.57 21.82
N PRO A 366 -0.96 -3.38 22.36
CA PRO A 366 -2.39 -3.09 22.23
C PRO A 366 -2.78 -1.77 22.91
N PHE A 367 -2.03 -1.32 23.92
CA PHE A 367 -2.32 -0.08 24.64
C PHE A 367 -2.13 1.19 23.80
N ALA A 368 -1.51 1.08 22.61
CA ALA A 368 -1.40 2.20 21.68
C ALA A 368 -2.78 2.78 21.27
N MET A 369 -3.86 1.98 21.35
CA MET A 369 -5.23 2.44 21.11
C MET A 369 -5.70 3.55 22.06
N LEU A 370 -5.01 3.74 23.19
CA LEU A 370 -5.35 4.75 24.19
C LEU A 370 -4.68 6.11 23.93
N SER A 371 -3.97 6.26 22.80
CA SER A 371 -3.38 7.54 22.41
C SER A 371 -4.39 8.40 21.64
N ARG A 372 -4.53 9.66 22.04
CA ARG A 372 -5.29 10.71 21.34
C ARG A 372 -4.40 11.62 20.50
N ALA A 373 -3.21 11.16 20.13
CA ALA A 373 -2.23 11.94 19.37
C ALA A 373 -2.85 12.65 18.15
N THR A 374 -2.49 13.91 17.95
CA THR A 374 -2.88 14.72 16.79
C THR A 374 -1.65 15.15 16.00
N ALA A 375 -1.82 15.37 14.70
CA ALA A 375 -0.82 15.97 13.84
C ALA A 375 -1.48 16.99 12.91
N GLY A 376 -0.75 18.06 12.59
CA GLY A 376 -1.27 19.13 11.74
C GLY A 376 -0.21 20.15 11.37
N ILE A 377 -0.61 21.11 10.55
CA ILE A 377 0.25 22.12 9.96
C ILE A 377 -0.19 23.48 10.48
N ARG A 378 0.77 24.32 10.86
CA ARG A 378 0.61 25.74 11.16
C ARG A 378 1.60 26.54 10.34
N GLY A 379 1.13 27.38 9.42
CA GLY A 379 1.99 28.09 8.47
C GLY A 379 2.90 27.12 7.70
N SER A 380 4.21 27.22 7.93
CA SER A 380 5.23 26.36 7.31
C SER A 380 5.78 25.26 8.23
N THR A 381 5.12 25.02 9.36
CA THR A 381 5.56 24.10 10.41
C THR A 381 4.65 22.89 10.50
N LEU A 382 5.24 21.69 10.48
CA LEU A 382 4.53 20.44 10.78
C LEU A 382 4.63 20.15 12.28
N ILE A 383 3.50 19.87 12.93
CA ILE A 383 3.42 19.55 14.36
C ILE A 383 2.88 18.12 14.50
N ILE A 384 3.58 17.28 15.27
CA ILE A 384 3.21 15.88 15.50
C ILE A 384 3.29 15.56 16.99
N ASN A 385 2.19 15.07 17.56
CA ASN A 385 2.18 14.60 18.95
C ASN A 385 2.64 13.14 19.03
N MET A 386 3.73 12.89 19.76
CA MET A 386 4.28 11.57 20.02
C MET A 386 3.99 11.14 21.47
N PRO A 387 3.90 9.83 21.74
CA PRO A 387 3.77 9.31 23.10
C PRO A 387 4.97 9.69 23.98
N GLY A 388 4.74 9.79 25.29
CA GLY A 388 5.78 10.13 26.27
C GLY A 388 6.76 9.00 26.61
N ASN A 389 6.67 7.85 25.94
CA ASN A 389 7.57 6.70 26.15
C ASN A 389 8.75 6.76 25.15
N PRO A 390 10.02 6.69 25.60
CA PRO A 390 11.19 6.80 24.73
C PRO A 390 11.23 5.78 23.57
N ASN A 391 10.76 4.55 23.80
CA ASN A 391 10.73 3.53 22.75
C ASN A 391 9.66 3.85 21.71
N ALA A 392 8.46 4.26 22.17
CA ALA A 392 7.37 4.65 21.29
C ALA A 392 7.74 5.85 20.39
N VAL A 393 8.56 6.79 20.89
CA VAL A 393 9.07 7.90 20.07
C VAL A 393 9.91 7.38 18.89
N ALA A 394 10.81 6.42 19.13
CA ALA A 394 11.64 5.86 18.08
C ALA A 394 10.79 5.09 17.04
N GLU A 395 9.83 4.30 17.51
CA GLU A 395 8.90 3.54 16.66
C GLU A 395 8.03 4.45 15.80
N CYS A 396 7.42 5.48 16.39
CA CYS A 396 6.60 6.43 15.66
C CYS A 396 7.43 7.23 14.65
N MET A 397 8.66 7.62 15.00
CA MET A 397 9.55 8.28 14.04
C MET A 397 9.88 7.36 12.87
N GLU A 398 10.28 6.12 13.13
CA GLU A 398 10.60 5.14 12.08
C GLU A 398 9.43 4.91 11.12
N ALA A 399 8.21 4.83 11.65
CA ALA A 399 6.98 4.71 10.88
C ALA A 399 6.76 5.89 9.92
N LEU A 400 7.14 7.11 10.33
CA LEU A 400 6.91 8.33 9.57
C LEU A 400 8.05 8.71 8.62
N LEU A 401 9.28 8.23 8.87
CA LEU A 401 10.47 8.56 8.07
C LEU A 401 10.26 8.49 6.55
N PRO A 402 9.57 7.47 5.97
CA PRO A 402 9.43 7.35 4.52
C PRO A 402 8.69 8.53 3.87
N ALA A 403 7.80 9.20 4.60
CA ALA A 403 6.97 10.30 4.09
C ALA A 403 7.44 11.68 4.57
N LEU A 404 8.16 11.74 5.70
CA LEU A 404 8.41 12.98 6.41
C LEU A 404 9.28 13.97 5.61
N LYS A 405 10.31 13.49 4.89
CA LYS A 405 11.14 14.34 4.02
C LYS A 405 10.30 15.03 2.93
N HIS A 406 9.42 14.29 2.27
CA HIS A 406 8.59 14.83 1.21
C HIS A 406 7.54 15.81 1.77
N ALA A 407 6.93 15.47 2.89
CA ALA A 407 5.97 16.34 3.57
C ALA A 407 6.58 17.70 3.93
N LEU A 408 7.79 17.72 4.50
CA LEU A 408 8.47 18.95 4.89
C LEU A 408 8.87 19.82 3.69
N LYS A 409 9.27 19.21 2.56
CA LYS A 409 9.48 19.94 1.30
C LYS A 409 8.19 20.56 0.76
N GLN A 410 7.11 19.78 0.75
CA GLN A 410 5.82 20.24 0.25
C GLN A 410 5.25 21.40 1.06
N ILE A 411 5.41 21.38 2.39
CA ILE A 411 4.97 22.46 3.29
C ILE A 411 5.78 23.75 3.07
N LYS A 412 7.08 23.65 2.77
CA LYS A 412 7.94 24.81 2.43
C LYS A 412 7.58 25.46 1.08
N GLY A 413 6.64 24.92 0.33
CA GLY A 413 6.20 25.49 -0.94
C GLY A 413 7.09 25.12 -2.13
N ASP A 414 7.92 24.08 -2.01
CA ASP A 414 8.60 23.51 -3.17
C ASP A 414 7.55 23.02 -4.17
N LYS A 415 7.36 23.78 -5.24
CA LYS A 415 6.42 23.46 -6.32
C LYS A 415 6.82 22.13 -6.95
N ARG A 416 6.11 21.06 -6.57
CA ARG A 416 6.18 19.71 -7.14
C ARG A 416 7.62 19.24 -7.30
N GLU A 417 8.06 18.31 -6.45
CA GLU A 417 9.10 17.36 -6.85
C GLU A 417 8.59 16.65 -8.12
N LYS A 418 8.89 17.23 -9.29
CA LYS A 418 8.64 16.62 -10.58
C LYS A 418 9.54 15.40 -10.56
N HIS A 419 8.94 14.22 -10.48
CA HIS A 419 9.65 12.99 -10.84
C HIS A 419 10.46 13.29 -12.12
N PRO A 420 11.70 12.83 -12.29
CA PRO A 420 12.53 13.16 -13.46
C PRO A 420 11.92 12.76 -14.81
N ARG A 421 10.76 12.08 -14.82
CA ARG A 421 9.95 11.74 -16.00
C ARG A 421 8.73 12.66 -16.22
N HIS A 422 8.48 13.64 -15.36
CA HIS A 422 7.29 14.48 -15.42
C HIS A 422 7.55 15.73 -16.27
N VAL A 423 7.19 15.66 -17.55
CA VAL A 423 7.03 16.84 -18.41
C VAL A 423 5.68 17.48 -18.11
N PRO A 424 5.56 18.81 -17.95
CA PRO A 424 4.25 19.47 -17.81
C PRO A 424 3.34 19.07 -18.97
N HIS A 425 2.07 18.73 -18.69
CA HIS A 425 1.13 18.27 -19.73
C HIS A 425 1.00 19.26 -20.91
N ALA A 426 1.21 20.55 -20.67
CA ALA A 426 1.16 21.58 -21.71
C ALA A 426 2.42 21.64 -22.61
N GLU A 427 3.55 21.13 -22.15
CA GLU A 427 4.85 21.15 -22.85
C GLU A 427 5.26 19.75 -23.35
N ALA A 428 4.54 18.71 -22.96
CA ALA A 428 4.73 17.37 -23.46
C ALA A 428 4.22 17.31 -24.90
N ALA A 429 5.14 17.26 -25.88
CA ALA A 429 4.78 16.85 -27.22
C ALA A 429 4.07 15.49 -27.12
N PRO A 430 2.96 15.24 -27.84
CA PRO A 430 2.33 13.93 -27.87
C PRO A 430 3.29 12.95 -28.54
N VAL A 431 4.14 12.34 -27.73
CA VAL A 431 5.09 11.33 -28.21
C VAL A 431 4.36 10.01 -28.14
N ASP A 432 4.01 9.49 -29.31
CA ASP A 432 3.53 8.13 -29.44
C ASP A 432 4.67 7.17 -29.04
N GLN A 433 4.73 6.82 -27.76
CA GLN A 433 5.69 5.85 -27.24
C GLN A 433 5.54 4.49 -27.93
N TRP A 434 4.39 4.21 -28.53
CA TRP A 434 4.16 3.03 -29.33
C TRP A 434 5.00 3.05 -30.61
N ASP A 435 5.02 4.14 -31.36
CA ASP A 435 5.74 4.25 -32.63
C ASP A 435 7.28 4.12 -32.45
N ARG A 436 7.82 4.64 -31.32
CA ARG A 436 9.23 4.43 -30.94
C ARG A 436 9.54 2.98 -30.56
N SER A 437 8.66 2.35 -29.79
CA SER A 437 8.81 0.97 -29.34
C SER A 437 8.61 -0.02 -30.49
N PHE A 438 7.67 0.29 -31.39
CA PHE A 438 7.39 -0.42 -32.63
C PHE A 438 8.59 -0.35 -33.56
N ARG A 439 9.10 0.84 -33.91
CA ARG A 439 10.29 0.97 -34.78
C ARG A 439 11.53 0.29 -34.21
N ALA A 440 11.74 0.38 -32.89
CA ALA A 440 12.85 -0.30 -32.22
C ALA A 440 12.71 -1.84 -32.22
N ALA A 441 11.48 -2.36 -32.18
CA ALA A 441 11.19 -3.79 -32.30
C ALA A 441 11.20 -4.28 -33.76
N SER A 442 10.83 -3.42 -34.71
CA SER A 442 10.71 -3.75 -36.14
C SER A 442 12.02 -3.62 -36.93
N SER A 443 13.02 -2.88 -36.42
CA SER A 443 14.31 -2.69 -37.12
C SER A 443 15.36 -3.78 -36.83
N GLY A 444 14.95 -4.97 -36.37
CA GLY A 444 15.84 -6.13 -36.21
C GLY A 444 16.15 -6.79 -37.55
N ARG A 445 17.42 -6.72 -37.97
CA ARG A 445 17.96 -7.42 -39.14
C ARG A 445 17.55 -8.90 -39.12
N GLY A 446 17.02 -9.37 -40.25
CA GLY A 446 16.53 -10.72 -40.42
C GLY A 446 17.60 -11.78 -40.15
N CYS A 447 17.22 -12.79 -39.37
CA CYS A 447 17.90 -14.08 -39.38
C CYS A 447 16.97 -15.02 -40.14
N SER A 448 17.32 -15.30 -41.40
CA SER A 448 16.64 -16.29 -42.23
C SER A 448 17.08 -17.68 -41.82
N CYS A 449 16.14 -18.60 -41.63
CA CYS A 449 16.27 -20.03 -41.96
C CYS A 449 14.84 -20.59 -42.09
N GLU A 450 14.35 -20.71 -43.32
CA GLU A 450 13.38 -21.74 -43.73
C GLU A 450 14.10 -23.09 -43.90
N PRO A 451 13.37 -24.20 -44.14
CA PRO A 451 12.17 -24.70 -43.47
C PRO A 451 12.47 -25.86 -42.51
#